data_AF-A0A821CM95-F1
#
_entry.id   AF-A0A821CM95-F1
#
_cell.length_a   1.000
_cell.length_b   1.000
_cell.length_c   1.000
_cell.angle_alpha   90.00
_cell.angle_beta   90.00
_cell.angle_gamma   90.00
#
_symmetry.space_group_name_H-M   'P 1'
#
loop_
_entity.id
_entity.type
_entity.pdbx_description
1 polymer ?
#
loop_
_entity_poly.entity_id
_entity_poly.type
_entity_poly.pdbx_seq_one_letter_code
_entity_poly.pdbx_strand_id
1 'polypeptide(L)'
;LPVNIKTISEVVVDVLNPFYQANKFSSKELFKTLAKRISQHLASKEFSNIDAVRMDAKSLIKPAFRHKHSKILTHADLDRIVPP
;
A
#
# COMPACT_ATOMS: atom_id res chain seq x y z
N LEU A 1 5.11 22.46 -0.24
CA LEU A 1 3.65 22.27 -0.07
C LEU A 1 3.45 20.98 0.72
N PRO A 2 2.60 20.97 1.76
CA PRO A 2 2.32 19.75 2.51
C PRO A 2 1.77 18.67 1.58
N VAL A 3 2.17 17.42 1.81
CA VAL A 3 1.66 16.29 1.03
C VAL A 3 0.18 16.10 1.40
N ASN A 4 -0.71 16.18 0.42
CA ASN A 4 -2.13 15.95 0.62
C ASN A 4 -2.52 14.47 0.37
N ILE A 5 -3.73 14.09 0.79
CA ILE A 5 -4.24 12.72 0.67
C ILE A 5 -4.30 12.20 -0.77
N LYS A 6 -4.48 13.09 -1.76
CA LYS A 6 -4.47 12.71 -3.18
C LYS A 6 -3.07 12.25 -3.58
N THR A 7 -2.05 13.04 -3.27
CA THR A 7 -0.63 12.69 -3.53
C THR A 7 -0.22 11.42 -2.79
N ILE A 8 -0.66 11.25 -1.54
CA ILE A 8 -0.42 10.00 -0.80
C ILE A 8 -1.01 8.81 -1.54
N SER A 9 -2.26 8.93 -2.01
CA SER A 9 -2.94 7.84 -2.70
C SER A 9 -2.28 7.48 -4.04
N GLU A 10 -1.85 8.48 -4.80
CA GLU A 10 -1.09 8.28 -6.04
C GLU A 10 0.21 7.51 -5.75
N VAL A 11 0.97 7.92 -4.73
CA VAL A 11 2.22 7.24 -4.33
C VAL A 11 1.96 5.80 -3.87
N VAL A 12 0.92 5.56 -3.09
CA VAL A 12 0.57 4.22 -2.62
C VAL A 12 0.23 3.31 -3.79
N VAL A 13 -0.57 3.79 -4.74
CA VAL A 13 -0.91 3.05 -5.97
C VAL A 13 0.35 2.74 -6.77
N ASP A 14 1.25 3.70 -6.95
CA ASP A 14 2.52 3.49 -7.64
C ASP A 14 3.38 2.41 -6.98
N VAL A 15 3.44 2.38 -5.65
CA VAL A 15 4.19 1.36 -4.91
C VAL A 15 3.53 -0.02 -5.02
N LEU A 16 2.19 -0.10 -5.07
CA LEU A 16 1.45 -1.35 -5.20
C LEU A 16 1.40 -1.89 -6.64
N ASN A 17 1.51 -1.03 -7.65
CA ASN A 17 1.29 -1.39 -9.05
C ASN A 17 2.17 -2.55 -9.55
N PRO A 18 3.49 -2.62 -9.23
CA PRO A 18 4.31 -3.77 -9.61
C PRO A 18 3.80 -5.11 -9.06
N PHE A 19 3.22 -5.11 -7.86
CA PHE A 19 2.64 -6.32 -7.25
C PHE A 19 1.30 -6.68 -7.90
N TYR A 20 0.51 -5.68 -8.28
CA TYR A 20 -0.74 -5.89 -9.02
C TYR A 20 -0.48 -6.50 -10.40
N GLN A 21 0.49 -5.95 -11.14
CA GLN A 21 0.91 -6.48 -12.44
C GLN A 21 1.51 -7.89 -12.34
N ALA A 22 2.13 -8.23 -11.21
CA ALA A 22 2.64 -9.58 -10.92
C ALA A 22 1.55 -10.56 -10.41
N ASN A 23 0.25 -10.23 -10.56
CA ASN A 23 -0.89 -11.02 -10.11
C ASN A 23 -0.81 -11.44 -8.63
N LYS A 24 -0.28 -10.56 -7.76
CA LYS A 24 -0.15 -10.82 -6.32
C LYS A 24 -1.39 -10.50 -5.51
N PHE A 25 -2.50 -10.17 -6.15
CA PHE A 25 -3.79 -9.87 -5.52
C PHE A 25 -4.84 -10.85 -6.01
N SER A 26 -5.69 -11.36 -5.12
CA SER A 26 -6.77 -12.26 -5.50
C SER A 26 -7.88 -11.55 -6.29
N SER A 27 -7.98 -10.22 -6.18
CA SER A 27 -8.96 -9.42 -6.92
C SER A 27 -8.53 -7.95 -7.06
N LYS A 28 -9.11 -7.26 -8.04
CA LYS A 28 -8.98 -5.80 -8.21
C LYS A 28 -9.54 -5.02 -7.01
N GLU A 29 -10.58 -5.53 -6.37
CA GLU A 29 -11.17 -4.91 -5.18
C GLU A 29 -10.22 -4.96 -3.98
N LEU A 30 -9.50 -6.08 -3.82
CA LEU A 30 -8.50 -6.21 -2.78
C LEU A 30 -7.38 -5.17 -2.94
N PHE A 31 -6.90 -4.98 -4.16
CA PHE A 31 -5.93 -3.93 -4.48
C PHE A 31 -6.43 -2.54 -4.06
N LYS A 32 -7.67 -2.20 -4.45
CA LYS A 32 -8.28 -0.90 -4.08
C LYS A 32 -8.43 -0.74 -2.57
N THR A 33 -8.86 -1.79 -1.88
CA THR A 33 -9.05 -1.79 -0.43
C THR A 33 -7.74 -1.58 0.30
N LEU A 34 -6.69 -2.31 -0.08
CA LEU A 34 -5.36 -2.14 0.51
C LEU A 34 -4.81 -0.74 0.25
N ALA A 35 -4.92 -0.25 -0.99
CA ALA A 35 -4.49 1.10 -1.36
C ALA A 35 -5.20 2.15 -0.50
N LYS A 36 -6.52 2.06 -0.36
CA LYS A 36 -7.32 2.95 0.49
C LYS A 36 -6.86 2.92 1.95
N ARG A 37 -6.70 1.73 2.54
CA ARG A 37 -6.29 1.59 3.94
C ARG A 37 -4.90 2.19 4.19
N ILE A 38 -3.93 1.88 3.33
CA ILE A 38 -2.59 2.47 3.42
C ILE A 38 -2.67 3.99 3.28
N SER A 39 -3.42 4.51 2.30
CA SER A 39 -3.59 5.96 2.14
C SER A 39 -4.16 6.64 3.37
N GLN A 40 -5.18 6.06 4.00
CA GLN A 40 -5.78 6.60 5.22
C GLN A 40 -4.81 6.56 6.41
N HIS A 41 -4.09 5.44 6.56
CA HIS A 41 -3.06 5.30 7.59
C HIS A 41 -1.94 6.34 7.43
N LEU A 42 -1.47 6.56 6.19
CA LEU A 42 -0.45 7.56 5.90
C LEU A 42 -1.00 8.99 6.02
N ALA A 43 -2.25 9.25 5.64
CA ALA A 43 -2.85 10.58 5.77
C ALA A 43 -2.96 11.08 7.22
N SER A 44 -2.84 10.19 8.19
CA SER A 44 -2.78 10.54 9.62
C SER A 44 -1.38 10.98 10.09
N LYS A 45 -0.38 10.94 9.19
CA LYS A 45 1.01 11.33 9.46
C LYS A 45 1.36 12.61 8.71
N GLU A 46 2.29 13.38 9.29
CA GLU A 46 2.88 14.54 8.60
C GLU A 46 4.09 14.11 7.78
N PHE A 47 4.11 14.46 6.49
CA PHE A 47 5.23 14.17 5.61
C PHE A 47 5.85 15.45 5.07
N SER A 48 7.17 15.54 5.18
CA SER A 48 7.95 16.68 4.67
C SER A 48 8.05 16.67 3.14
N ASN A 49 7.95 15.50 2.50
CA ASN A 49 8.03 15.34 1.04
C ASN A 49 7.47 13.98 0.58
N ILE A 50 7.39 13.80 -0.75
CA ILE A 50 6.88 12.60 -1.42
C ILE A 50 7.76 11.36 -1.17
N ASP A 51 9.07 11.53 -1.04
CA ASP A 51 9.98 10.41 -0.81
C ASP A 51 9.77 9.78 0.57
N ALA A 52 9.47 10.59 1.58
CA ALA A 52 9.08 10.12 2.91
C ALA A 52 7.79 9.27 2.85
N VAL A 53 6.78 9.73 2.11
CA VAL A 53 5.53 8.97 1.89
C VAL A 53 5.84 7.63 1.22
N ARG A 54 6.67 7.65 0.17
CA ARG A 54 7.05 6.46 -0.60
C ARG A 54 7.83 5.46 0.26
N MET A 55 8.70 5.93 1.15
CA MET A 55 9.46 5.11 2.07
C MET A 55 8.54 4.41 3.07
N ASP A 56 7.63 5.14 3.70
CA ASP A 56 6.65 4.58 4.64
C ASP A 56 5.71 3.59 3.95
N ALA A 57 5.19 3.94 2.78
CA ALA A 57 4.37 3.03 1.97
C ALA A 57 5.09 1.72 1.66
N LYS A 58 6.36 1.80 1.22
CA LYS A 58 7.19 0.60 0.97
C LYS A 58 7.43 -0.20 2.25
N SER A 59 7.58 0.45 3.40
CA SER A 59 7.77 -0.21 4.69
C SER A 59 6.55 -1.05 5.10
N LEU A 60 5.35 -0.54 4.84
CA LEU A 60 4.09 -1.28 5.07
C LEU A 60 3.88 -2.41 4.05
N ILE A 61 4.18 -2.15 2.78
CA ILE A 61 3.89 -3.07 1.67
C ILE A 61 4.88 -4.22 1.59
N LYS A 62 6.20 -3.95 1.72
CA LYS A 62 7.24 -4.96 1.49
C LYS A 62 7.08 -6.23 2.33
N PRO A 63 6.78 -6.18 3.65
CA PRO A 63 6.59 -7.37 4.46
C PRO A 63 5.50 -8.31 3.92
N ALA A 64 4.40 -7.74 3.41
CA ALA A 64 3.29 -8.51 2.84
C ALA A 64 3.69 -9.36 1.63
N PHE A 65 4.67 -8.89 0.85
CA PHE A 65 5.10 -9.51 -0.40
C PHE A 65 6.53 -10.10 -0.34
N ARG A 66 7.14 -10.17 0.86
CA ARG A 66 8.51 -10.67 1.05
C ARG A 66 8.67 -12.17 0.79
N HIS A 67 7.59 -12.95 0.87
CA HIS A 67 7.66 -14.39 0.65
C HIS A 67 7.72 -14.71 -0.85
N LYS A 68 8.87 -15.21 -1.31
CA LYS A 68 9.17 -15.56 -2.71
C LYS A 68 8.25 -16.64 -3.31
N HIS A 69 7.56 -17.43 -2.49
CA HIS A 69 6.64 -18.47 -2.96
C HIS A 69 5.23 -17.92 -3.04
N SER A 70 4.83 -17.47 -4.23
CA SER A 70 3.47 -17.51 -4.80
C SER A 70 2.24 -17.12 -3.95
N LYS A 71 2.38 -16.48 -2.79
CA LYS A 71 1.23 -16.12 -1.97
C LYS A 71 0.50 -14.96 -2.64
N ILE A 72 -0.67 -15.27 -3.18
CA ILE A 72 -1.64 -14.27 -3.62
C ILE A 72 -2.21 -13.66 -2.35
N LEU A 73 -2.16 -12.34 -2.25
CA LEU A 73 -2.78 -11.62 -1.14
C LEU A 73 -4.29 -11.87 -1.16
N THR A 74 -4.86 -12.12 0.00
CA THR A 74 -6.31 -12.31 0.19
C THR A 74 -6.89 -11.28 1.17
N HIS A 75 -8.21 -11.17 1.26
CA HIS A 75 -8.87 -10.29 2.24
C HIS A 75 -8.47 -10.59 3.69
N ALA A 76 -8.23 -11.87 4.02
CA ALA A 76 -7.80 -12.29 5.35
C ALA A 76 -6.39 -11.81 5.72
N ASP A 77 -5.58 -11.37 4.75
CA ASP A 77 -4.25 -10.84 4.99
C ASP A 77 -4.25 -9.32 5.20
N LEU A 78 -5.37 -8.61 4.93
CA LEU A 78 -5.42 -7.13 5.00
C LEU A 78 -5.08 -6.59 6.40
N ASP A 79 -5.67 -7.17 7.44
CA ASP A 79 -5.49 -6.73 8.82
C ASP A 79 -4.06 -6.97 9.34
N ARG A 80 -3.29 -7.84 8.65
CA ARG A 80 -1.86 -8.06 8.95
C ARG A 80 -0.95 -6.98 8.36
N ILE A 81 -1.45 -6.22 7.38
CA ILE A 81 -0.68 -5.18 6.67
C ILE A 81 -1.00 -3.81 7.25
N VAL A 82 -2.29 -3.49 7.31
CA VAL A 82 -2.80 -2.27 7.92
C VAL A 82 -4.05 -2.64 8.72
N PRO A 83 -3.99 -2.57 10.06
CA PRO A 83 -5.18 -2.78 10.88
C PRO A 83 -6.25 -1.74 10.53
N PRO A 84 -7.55 -2.09 10.71
CA PRO A 84 -8.66 -1.21 10.38
C PRO A 84 -8.63 0.12 11.12
#